data_AF-A0A957KIA2-F1
#
_entry.id   AF-A0A957KIA2-F1
#
_cell.length_a   1.000
_cell.length_b   1.000
_cell.length_c   1.000
_cell.angle_alpha   90.00
_cell.angle_beta   90.00
_cell.angle_gamma   90.00
#
_symmetry.space_group_name_H-M   'P 1'
#
loop_
_entity.id
_entity.type
_entity.pdbx_description
1 polymer ?
#
loop_
_entity_poly.entity_id
_entity_poly.type
_entity_poly.pdbx_seq_one_letter_code
_entity_poly.pdbx_strand_id
1 'polypeptide(L)'
;MSKPNDANWLTLKKAADILGVHPATLRRWADNGEIPVLLTPGGHRRFDENDIERFAAERRQLRSLAPATQVWVEKAMQRTRADIAAKEERPWLVTMDEARRDHHRILGRQLMGLTLQYISGGSDDLLVEARDLGEAYGQSSVEAELPLSTALQAAMFFRDTLVETALQLPETTRIRPEANLRLMRRINKLLNVVHLAIASAYEETLPSCEIIHFLEKKKKKTTRRPCS
;
A
#
# COMPACT_ATOMS: atom_id res chain seq x y z
N MET A 1 -11.66 41.75 15.58
CA MET A 1 -10.62 40.89 16.21
C MET A 1 -11.28 39.56 16.55
N SER A 2 -11.09 38.53 15.71
CA SER A 2 -11.59 37.18 15.99
C SER A 2 -10.68 36.51 17.01
N LYS A 3 -11.25 35.95 18.08
CA LYS A 3 -10.50 35.20 19.11
C LYS A 3 -9.75 34.02 18.47
N PRO A 4 -8.56 33.65 18.97
CA PRO A 4 -7.92 32.39 18.59
C PRO A 4 -8.85 31.24 19.01
N ASN A 5 -9.03 30.25 18.13
CA ASN A 5 -9.87 29.07 18.36
C ASN A 5 -9.47 28.39 19.68
N ASP A 6 -10.37 28.38 20.66
CA ASP A 6 -10.27 27.50 21.82
C ASP A 6 -10.37 26.06 21.30
N ALA A 7 -9.24 25.35 21.22
CA ALA A 7 -9.18 23.97 20.75
C ALA A 7 -10.05 23.09 21.66
N ASN A 8 -11.21 22.68 21.15
CA ASN A 8 -12.15 21.85 21.90
C ASN A 8 -11.66 20.41 21.86
N TRP A 9 -10.82 20.06 22.83
CA TRP A 9 -10.19 18.74 22.92
C TRP A 9 -11.19 17.67 23.38
N LEU A 10 -11.46 16.71 22.51
CA LEU A 10 -12.34 15.58 22.74
C LEU A 10 -11.60 14.38 23.33
N THR A 11 -12.30 13.61 24.17
CA THR A 11 -11.83 12.30 24.62
C THR A 11 -11.98 11.26 23.51
N LEU A 12 -11.22 10.16 23.57
CA LEU A 12 -11.31 9.05 22.61
C LEU A 12 -12.75 8.56 22.41
N LYS A 13 -13.52 8.42 23.50
CA LYS A 13 -14.90 7.94 23.42
C LYS A 13 -15.79 8.92 22.66
N LYS A 14 -15.77 10.20 23.05
CA LYS A 14 -16.59 11.24 22.41
C LYS A 14 -16.23 11.42 20.93
N ALA A 15 -14.94 11.40 20.61
CA ALA A 15 -14.44 11.44 19.25
C ALA A 15 -14.89 10.23 18.42
N ALA A 16 -14.85 9.02 19.00
CA ALA A 16 -15.30 7.79 18.34
C ALA A 16 -16.82 7.81 18.08
N ASP A 17 -17.60 8.33 19.04
CA ASP A 17 -19.05 8.49 18.93
C ASP A 17 -19.41 9.44 17.77
N ILE A 18 -18.72 10.57 17.64
CA ILE A 18 -18.91 11.53 16.51
C ILE A 18 -18.58 10.87 15.17
N LEU A 19 -17.52 10.06 15.11
CA LEU A 19 -17.11 9.35 13.90
C LEU A 19 -17.98 8.11 13.60
N GLY A 20 -18.85 7.70 14.52
CA GLY A 20 -19.68 6.50 14.40
C GLY A 20 -18.85 5.21 14.33
N VAL A 21 -17.73 5.13 15.04
CA VAL A 21 -16.84 3.95 15.05
C VAL A 21 -16.54 3.46 16.46
N HIS A 22 -16.09 2.22 16.58
CA HIS A 22 -15.64 1.69 17.86
C HIS A 22 -14.37 2.41 18.35
N PRO A 23 -14.20 2.70 19.66
CA PRO A 23 -13.01 3.37 20.20
C PRO A 23 -11.68 2.68 19.88
N ALA A 24 -11.68 1.35 19.73
CA ALA A 24 -10.50 0.60 19.30
C ALA A 24 -10.06 0.98 17.87
N THR A 25 -11.02 1.22 16.98
CA THR A 25 -10.78 1.63 15.60
C THR A 25 -10.18 3.03 15.54
N LEU A 26 -10.74 3.99 16.29
CA LEU A 26 -10.18 5.35 16.37
C LEU A 26 -8.78 5.34 16.99
N ARG A 27 -8.54 4.51 18.00
CA ARG A 27 -7.20 4.32 18.58
C ARG A 27 -6.21 3.85 17.53
N ARG A 28 -6.57 2.82 16.75
CA ARG A 28 -5.71 2.29 15.67
C ARG A 28 -5.42 3.36 14.61
N TRP A 29 -6.40 4.16 14.23
CA TRP A 29 -6.19 5.27 13.29
C TRP A 29 -5.23 6.32 13.83
N ALA A 30 -5.33 6.64 15.12
CA ALA A 30 -4.40 7.56 15.77
C ALA A 30 -2.97 6.99 15.79
N ASP A 31 -2.83 5.70 16.14
CA ASP A 31 -1.53 5.01 16.20
C ASP A 31 -0.88 4.87 14.82
N ASN A 32 -1.69 4.71 13.76
CA ASN A 32 -1.25 4.71 12.37
C ASN A 32 -0.98 6.11 11.79
N GLY A 33 -1.23 7.18 12.56
CA GLY A 33 -1.08 8.57 12.08
C GLY A 33 -2.11 8.98 11.02
N GLU A 34 -3.26 8.31 10.95
CA GLU A 34 -4.36 8.64 10.03
C GLU A 34 -5.14 9.88 10.49
N ILE A 35 -5.21 10.10 11.82
CA ILE A 35 -5.84 11.26 12.43
C ILE A 35 -4.88 11.90 13.46
N PRO A 36 -4.74 13.24 13.48
CA PRO A 36 -3.93 13.91 14.49
C PRO A 36 -4.43 13.60 15.91
N VAL A 37 -3.50 13.41 16.84
CA VAL A 37 -3.79 13.12 18.24
C VAL A 37 -2.77 13.81 19.15
N LEU A 38 -3.26 14.38 20.25
CA LEU A 38 -2.43 14.89 21.33
C LEU A 38 -2.42 13.85 22.47
N LEU A 39 -1.23 13.52 22.96
CA LEU A 39 -1.06 12.72 24.17
C LEU A 39 -0.86 13.65 25.38
N THR A 40 -1.69 13.49 26.39
CA THR A 40 -1.47 14.15 27.70
C THR A 40 -0.29 13.51 28.42
N PRO A 41 0.32 14.18 29.43
CA PRO A 41 1.40 13.58 30.23
C PRO A 41 1.06 12.22 30.86
N GLY A 42 -0.22 11.96 31.14
CA GLY A 42 -0.72 10.66 31.62
C GLY A 42 -0.99 9.62 30.53
N GLY A 43 -0.62 9.88 29.28
CA GLY A 43 -0.80 8.96 28.14
C GLY A 43 -2.21 8.89 27.55
N HIS A 44 -3.16 9.71 28.04
CA HIS A 44 -4.50 9.77 27.44
C HIS A 44 -4.49 10.53 26.11
N ARG A 45 -5.20 9.97 25.11
CA ARG A 45 -5.41 10.59 23.80
C ARG A 45 -6.46 11.70 23.86
N ARG A 46 -6.19 12.80 23.16
CA ARG A 46 -7.07 13.94 22.95
C ARG A 46 -7.11 14.28 21.46
N PHE A 47 -8.29 14.60 20.95
CA PHE A 47 -8.53 14.87 19.54
C PHE A 47 -9.15 16.26 19.41
N ASP A 48 -8.64 17.07 18.49
CA ASP A 48 -9.28 18.36 18.21
C ASP A 48 -10.64 18.12 17.50
N GLU A 49 -11.68 18.82 17.93
CA GLU A 49 -13.02 18.68 17.35
C GLU A 49 -13.04 19.02 15.85
N ASN A 50 -12.32 20.06 15.42
CA ASN A 50 -12.24 20.42 13.99
C ASN A 50 -11.51 19.36 13.19
N ASP A 51 -10.49 18.71 13.77
CA ASP A 51 -9.79 17.60 13.14
C ASP A 51 -10.70 16.38 12.97
N ILE A 52 -11.54 16.10 13.97
CA ILE A 52 -12.53 15.01 13.92
C ILE A 52 -13.57 15.28 12.84
N GLU A 53 -14.14 16.47 12.79
CA GLU A 53 -15.13 16.85 11.76
C GLU A 53 -14.52 16.82 10.35
N ARG A 54 -13.31 17.37 10.20
CA ARG A 54 -12.57 17.33 8.93
C ARG A 54 -12.34 15.89 8.48
N PHE A 55 -11.86 15.03 9.38
CA PHE A 55 -11.64 13.62 9.11
C PHE A 55 -12.93 12.87 8.70
N ALA A 56 -14.04 13.19 9.36
CA ALA A 56 -15.35 12.63 9.02
C ALA A 56 -15.80 13.02 7.60
N ALA A 57 -15.65 14.30 7.24
CA ALA A 57 -16.00 14.82 5.91
C ALA A 57 -15.16 14.15 4.81
N GLU A 58 -13.85 14.01 5.03
CA GLU A 58 -12.92 13.43 4.06
C GLU A 58 -13.20 11.94 3.83
N ARG A 59 -13.52 11.18 4.89
CA ARG A 59 -13.97 9.78 4.75
C ARG A 59 -15.31 9.65 4.06
N ARG A 60 -16.21 10.62 4.19
CA ARG A 60 -17.49 10.62 3.46
C ARG A 60 -17.26 10.84 1.96
N GLN A 61 -16.36 11.77 1.62
CA GLN A 61 -15.97 12.04 0.24
C GLN A 61 -15.30 10.82 -0.41
N LEU A 62 -14.37 10.16 0.29
CA LEU A 62 -13.77 8.91 -0.19
C LEU A 62 -14.80 7.80 -0.43
N ARG A 63 -15.80 7.65 0.46
CA ARG A 63 -16.90 6.69 0.27
C ARG A 63 -17.79 7.05 -0.91
N SER A 64 -18.04 8.33 -1.16
CA SER A 64 -18.83 8.77 -2.33
C SER A 64 -18.13 8.54 -3.67
N LEU A 65 -16.81 8.35 -3.66
CA LEU A 65 -16.05 7.97 -4.86
C LEU A 65 -16.23 6.48 -5.20
N ALA A 66 -16.76 5.64 -4.31
CA ALA A 66 -16.85 4.19 -4.53
C ALA A 66 -17.58 3.76 -5.84
N PRO A 67 -18.69 4.39 -6.26
CA PRO A 67 -19.31 4.07 -7.56
C PRO A 67 -18.48 4.55 -8.77
N ALA A 68 -17.82 5.71 -8.62
CA ALA A 68 -16.91 6.24 -9.65
C ALA A 68 -15.62 5.43 -9.75
N THR A 69 -15.18 4.78 -8.65
CA THR A 69 -14.01 3.90 -8.68
C THR A 69 -14.24 2.68 -9.57
N GLN A 70 -15.45 2.13 -9.69
CA GLN A 70 -15.70 0.94 -10.53
C GLN A 70 -15.43 1.19 -12.03
N VAL A 71 -16.03 2.26 -12.58
CA VAL A 71 -15.83 2.69 -13.97
C VAL A 71 -14.37 3.09 -14.22
N TRP A 72 -13.73 3.59 -13.18
CA TRP A 72 -12.34 4.01 -13.23
C TRP A 72 -11.36 2.83 -13.13
N VAL A 73 -11.69 1.74 -12.43
CA VAL A 73 -10.97 0.44 -12.52
C VAL A 73 -10.89 0.04 -13.98
N GLU A 74 -12.02 0.05 -14.67
CA GLU A 74 -12.09 -0.41 -16.05
C GLU A 74 -11.23 0.46 -16.96
N LYS A 75 -11.28 1.78 -16.79
CA LYS A 75 -10.47 2.74 -17.57
C LYS A 75 -8.98 2.65 -17.25
N ALA A 76 -8.61 2.47 -15.98
CA ALA A 76 -7.24 2.22 -15.55
C ALA A 76 -6.70 0.93 -16.17
N MET A 77 -7.48 -0.15 -16.06
CA MET A 77 -7.12 -1.47 -16.61
C MET A 77 -7.02 -1.46 -18.14
N GLN A 78 -7.88 -0.70 -18.83
CA GLN A 78 -7.77 -0.50 -20.28
C GLN A 78 -6.49 0.24 -20.66
N ARG A 79 -6.08 1.24 -19.89
CA ARG A 79 -4.81 1.95 -20.08
C ARG A 79 -3.61 1.08 -19.75
N THR A 80 -3.61 0.36 -18.64
CA THR A 80 -2.56 -0.61 -18.31
C THR A 80 -2.41 -1.65 -19.42
N ARG A 81 -3.53 -2.13 -20.01
CA ARG A 81 -3.49 -3.03 -21.18
C ARG A 81 -2.87 -2.37 -22.40
N ALA A 82 -3.24 -1.13 -22.69
CA ALA A 82 -2.66 -0.37 -23.79
C ALA A 82 -1.16 -0.10 -23.57
N ASP A 83 -0.74 0.28 -22.36
CA ASP A 83 0.65 0.59 -22.02
C ASP A 83 1.55 -0.65 -22.00
N ILE A 84 1.05 -1.77 -21.48
CA ILE A 84 1.74 -3.08 -21.54
C ILE A 84 1.88 -3.53 -23.00
N ALA A 85 0.91 -3.23 -23.87
CA ALA A 85 0.97 -3.55 -25.28
C ALA A 85 1.83 -2.55 -26.08
N ALA A 86 1.95 -1.30 -25.64
CA ALA A 86 2.58 -0.21 -26.38
C ALA A 86 4.05 0.04 -26.02
N LYS A 87 4.58 -0.50 -24.90
CA LYS A 87 6.00 -0.36 -24.53
C LYS A 87 6.78 -1.66 -24.76
N GLU A 88 7.35 -1.79 -25.96
CA GLU A 88 8.32 -2.83 -26.36
C GLU A 88 9.70 -2.71 -25.67
N GLU A 89 9.97 -1.66 -24.87
CA GLU A 89 11.29 -1.41 -24.29
C GLU A 89 11.38 -1.71 -22.78
N ARG A 90 10.96 -2.89 -22.33
CA ARG A 90 11.16 -3.31 -20.93
C ARG A 90 11.81 -4.68 -20.87
N PRO A 91 13.11 -4.77 -20.53
CA PRO A 91 13.86 -6.03 -20.52
C PRO A 91 13.22 -7.15 -19.69
N TRP A 92 12.49 -6.81 -18.62
CA TRP A 92 11.77 -7.78 -17.79
C TRP A 92 10.44 -8.25 -18.40
N LEU A 93 9.84 -7.48 -19.31
CA LEU A 93 8.59 -7.81 -20.00
C LEU A 93 8.85 -8.76 -21.17
N VAL A 94 10.00 -8.60 -21.82
CA VAL A 94 10.47 -9.41 -22.97
C VAL A 94 10.91 -10.82 -22.54
N THR A 95 11.37 -10.98 -21.30
CA THR A 95 11.76 -12.28 -20.75
C THR A 95 10.56 -13.14 -20.29
N MET A 96 9.33 -12.61 -20.31
CA MET A 96 8.13 -13.33 -19.87
C MET A 96 7.30 -13.81 -21.08
N ASP A 97 6.91 -15.09 -21.09
CA ASP A 97 5.98 -15.62 -22.09
C ASP A 97 4.56 -15.02 -21.96
N GLU A 98 3.70 -15.26 -22.97
CA GLU A 98 2.31 -14.77 -23.00
C GLU A 98 1.47 -15.28 -21.80
N ALA A 99 1.65 -16.54 -21.39
CA ALA A 99 0.91 -17.15 -20.28
C ALA A 99 1.27 -16.50 -18.93
N ARG A 100 2.54 -16.20 -18.71
CA ARG A 100 3.08 -15.48 -17.55
C ARG A 100 2.61 -14.04 -17.53
N ARG A 101 2.53 -13.38 -18.69
CA ARG A 101 1.95 -12.03 -18.82
C ARG A 101 0.46 -12.04 -18.45
N ASP A 102 -0.31 -13.04 -18.86
CA ASP A 102 -1.72 -13.18 -18.48
C ASP A 102 -1.91 -13.42 -16.98
N HIS A 103 -1.08 -14.26 -16.37
CA HIS A 103 -1.10 -14.48 -14.93
C HIS A 103 -0.83 -13.18 -14.15
N HIS A 104 0.18 -12.41 -14.58
CA HIS A 104 0.48 -11.08 -14.02
C HIS A 104 -0.68 -10.09 -14.19
N ARG A 105 -1.39 -10.12 -15.32
CA ARG A 105 -2.57 -9.26 -15.55
C ARG A 105 -3.71 -9.58 -14.59
N ILE A 106 -3.91 -10.85 -14.24
CA ILE A 106 -4.93 -11.29 -13.27
C ILE A 106 -4.59 -10.76 -11.88
N LEU A 107 -3.34 -10.96 -11.43
CA LEU A 107 -2.87 -10.49 -10.13
C LEU A 107 -2.89 -8.96 -10.03
N GLY A 108 -2.46 -8.26 -11.07
CA GLY A 108 -2.55 -6.80 -11.14
C GLY A 108 -4.00 -6.28 -11.04
N ARG A 109 -4.97 -7.00 -11.62
CA ARG A 109 -6.40 -6.66 -11.49
C ARG A 109 -6.92 -6.86 -10.07
N GLN A 110 -6.56 -7.97 -9.45
CA GLN A 110 -6.97 -8.26 -8.07
C GLN A 110 -6.37 -7.23 -7.11
N LEU A 111 -5.08 -6.90 -7.27
CA LEU A 111 -4.43 -5.84 -6.50
C LEU A 111 -5.08 -4.47 -6.71
N MET A 112 -5.46 -4.13 -7.95
CA MET A 112 -6.20 -2.90 -8.25
C MET A 112 -7.56 -2.87 -7.53
N GLY A 113 -8.32 -3.97 -7.57
CA GLY A 113 -9.58 -4.12 -6.86
C GLY A 113 -9.42 -3.93 -5.35
N LEU A 114 -8.44 -4.61 -4.74
CA LEU A 114 -8.12 -4.49 -3.32
C LEU A 114 -7.69 -3.08 -2.95
N THR A 115 -6.83 -2.46 -3.77
CA THR A 115 -6.37 -1.08 -3.54
C THR A 115 -7.54 -0.12 -3.54
N LEU A 116 -8.44 -0.25 -4.51
CA LEU A 116 -9.62 0.61 -4.62
C LEU A 116 -10.62 0.42 -3.49
N GLN A 117 -10.88 -0.83 -3.10
CA GLN A 117 -11.71 -1.15 -1.95
C GLN A 117 -11.09 -0.62 -0.65
N TYR A 118 -9.76 -0.71 -0.53
CA TYR A 118 -9.05 -0.20 0.62
C TYR A 118 -9.06 1.33 0.67
N ILE A 119 -8.90 2.06 -0.43
CA ILE A 119 -8.94 3.53 -0.40
C ILE A 119 -10.36 4.10 -0.22
N SER A 120 -11.40 3.40 -0.70
CA SER A 120 -12.81 3.82 -0.58
C SER A 120 -13.38 3.66 0.83
N GLY A 121 -12.55 3.32 1.81
CA GLY A 121 -12.91 3.26 3.23
C GLY A 121 -12.93 1.86 3.83
N GLY A 122 -12.39 0.85 3.11
CA GLY A 122 -12.24 -0.51 3.61
C GLY A 122 -11.50 -0.63 4.96
N SER A 123 -11.70 -1.76 5.65
CA SER A 123 -11.01 -2.06 6.90
C SER A 123 -9.57 -2.50 6.65
N ASP A 124 -8.76 -2.58 7.71
CA ASP A 124 -7.40 -3.12 7.60
C ASP A 124 -7.42 -4.65 7.38
N ASP A 125 -8.58 -5.31 7.43
CA ASP A 125 -8.68 -6.73 7.10
C ASP A 125 -8.34 -6.98 5.62
N LEU A 126 -8.55 -5.97 4.75
CA LEU A 126 -8.09 -6.00 3.36
C LEU A 126 -6.55 -6.02 3.24
N LEU A 127 -5.81 -5.67 4.29
CA LEU A 127 -4.36 -5.83 4.30
C LEU A 127 -3.95 -7.30 4.46
N VAL A 128 -4.80 -8.12 5.10
CA VAL A 128 -4.59 -9.58 5.15
C VAL A 128 -4.73 -10.13 3.73
N GLU A 129 -5.81 -9.78 3.04
CA GLU A 129 -6.03 -10.22 1.65
C GLU A 129 -4.94 -9.69 0.69
N ALA A 130 -4.45 -8.47 0.90
CA ALA A 130 -3.32 -7.93 0.14
C ALA A 130 -2.01 -8.69 0.40
N ARG A 131 -1.79 -9.16 1.63
CA ARG A 131 -0.64 -10.01 1.97
C ARG A 131 -0.75 -11.35 1.27
N ASP A 132 -1.90 -12.02 1.38
CA ASP A 132 -2.15 -13.32 0.77
C ASP A 132 -1.97 -13.25 -0.76
N LEU A 133 -2.39 -12.14 -1.38
CA LEU A 133 -2.13 -11.87 -2.81
C LEU A 133 -0.65 -11.70 -3.12
N GLY A 134 0.10 -10.99 -2.27
CA GLY A 134 1.55 -10.83 -2.41
C GLY A 134 2.31 -12.15 -2.25
N GLU A 135 1.90 -13.00 -1.30
CA GLU A 135 2.44 -14.36 -1.10
C GLU A 135 2.19 -15.23 -2.33
N ALA A 136 0.95 -15.26 -2.84
CA ALA A 136 0.61 -16.01 -4.04
C ALA A 136 1.41 -15.54 -5.28
N TYR A 137 1.60 -14.24 -5.43
CA TYR A 137 2.42 -13.67 -6.50
C TYR A 137 3.90 -14.06 -6.37
N GLY A 138 4.45 -13.97 -5.14
CA GLY A 138 5.82 -14.38 -4.85
C GLY A 138 6.04 -15.87 -5.12
N GLN A 139 5.15 -16.72 -4.63
CA GLN A 139 5.20 -18.17 -4.83
C GLN A 139 5.16 -18.55 -6.32
N SER A 140 4.25 -17.95 -7.09
CA SER A 140 4.19 -18.17 -8.54
C SER A 140 5.47 -17.71 -9.25
N SER A 141 6.07 -16.61 -8.80
CA SER A 141 7.32 -16.09 -9.37
C SER A 141 8.52 -17.00 -9.06
N VAL A 142 8.55 -17.59 -7.86
CA VAL A 142 9.55 -18.60 -7.47
C VAL A 142 9.40 -19.89 -8.29
N GLU A 143 8.17 -20.41 -8.42
CA GLU A 143 7.87 -21.59 -9.25
C GLU A 143 8.23 -21.38 -10.72
N ALA A 144 8.13 -20.13 -11.19
CA ALA A 144 8.52 -19.73 -12.53
C ALA A 144 10.03 -19.42 -12.68
N GLU A 145 10.83 -19.61 -11.62
CA GLU A 145 12.27 -19.33 -11.55
C GLU A 145 12.63 -17.87 -11.88
N LEU A 146 11.73 -16.93 -11.60
CA LEU A 146 11.98 -15.51 -11.83
C LEU A 146 12.86 -14.93 -10.72
N PRO A 147 13.86 -14.09 -11.03
CA PRO A 147 14.58 -13.34 -10.01
C PRO A 147 13.64 -12.44 -9.20
N LEU A 148 13.88 -12.30 -7.89
CA LEU A 148 13.12 -11.37 -7.03
C LEU A 148 13.08 -9.95 -7.60
N SER A 149 14.18 -9.49 -8.20
CA SER A 149 14.25 -8.18 -8.85
C SER A 149 13.27 -8.04 -10.02
N THR A 150 13.00 -9.11 -10.76
CA THR A 150 12.01 -9.14 -11.85
C THR A 150 10.59 -9.09 -11.28
N ALA A 151 10.30 -9.91 -10.26
CA ALA A 151 9.02 -9.91 -9.58
C ALA A 151 8.68 -8.53 -8.95
N LEU A 152 9.64 -7.91 -8.27
CA LEU A 152 9.46 -6.58 -7.68
C LEU A 152 9.33 -5.48 -8.75
N GLN A 153 10.06 -5.54 -9.86
CA GLN A 153 9.90 -4.57 -10.96
C GLN A 153 8.49 -4.59 -11.55
N ALA A 154 7.93 -5.80 -11.72
CA ALA A 154 6.56 -5.96 -12.19
C ALA A 154 5.55 -5.40 -11.17
N ALA A 155 5.69 -5.71 -9.88
CA ALA A 155 4.84 -5.15 -8.83
C ALA A 155 4.94 -3.61 -8.74
N MET A 156 6.14 -3.04 -8.84
CA MET A 156 6.37 -1.59 -8.84
C MET A 156 5.76 -0.90 -10.07
N PHE A 157 5.81 -1.53 -11.24
CA PHE A 157 5.14 -1.00 -12.42
C PHE A 157 3.63 -0.86 -12.18
N PHE A 158 2.98 -1.86 -11.58
CA PHE A 158 1.57 -1.76 -11.22
C PHE A 158 1.30 -0.67 -10.19
N ARG A 159 2.18 -0.52 -9.18
CA ARG A 159 2.12 0.60 -8.23
C ARG A 159 2.10 1.95 -8.94
N ASP A 160 2.98 2.14 -9.91
CA ASP A 160 3.09 3.44 -10.59
C ASP A 160 1.82 3.71 -11.41
N THR A 161 1.29 2.71 -12.11
CA THR A 161 0.00 2.84 -12.80
C THR A 161 -1.16 3.12 -11.84
N LEU A 162 -1.17 2.49 -10.67
CA LEU A 162 -2.16 2.73 -9.62
C LEU A 162 -2.14 4.18 -9.13
N VAL A 163 -0.94 4.69 -8.80
CA VAL A 163 -0.75 6.05 -8.29
C VAL A 163 -1.08 7.07 -9.37
N GLU A 164 -0.59 6.89 -10.60
CA GLU A 164 -0.89 7.77 -11.73
C GLU A 164 -2.39 7.84 -12.01
N THR A 165 -3.05 6.68 -12.02
CA THR A 165 -4.49 6.66 -12.21
C THR A 165 -5.15 7.41 -11.07
N ALA A 166 -4.80 7.13 -9.80
CA ALA A 166 -5.35 7.77 -8.58
C ALA A 166 -5.30 9.29 -8.62
N LEU A 167 -4.25 9.85 -9.21
CA LEU A 167 -4.08 11.29 -9.36
C LEU A 167 -4.89 11.90 -10.51
N GLN A 168 -5.39 11.10 -11.46
CA GLN A 168 -6.22 11.54 -12.59
C GLN A 168 -7.72 11.53 -12.28
N LEU A 169 -8.12 11.40 -11.01
CA LEU A 169 -9.52 11.61 -10.60
C LEU A 169 -9.95 13.06 -10.93
N PRO A 170 -11.08 13.27 -11.65
CA PRO A 170 -11.49 14.61 -12.07
C PRO A 170 -11.66 15.58 -10.89
N GLU A 171 -11.16 16.81 -11.04
CA GLU A 171 -11.29 17.93 -10.10
C GLU A 171 -12.74 18.39 -9.85
N THR A 172 -13.76 17.72 -10.42
CA THR A 172 -15.18 18.06 -10.22
C THR A 172 -15.62 17.89 -8.77
N THR A 173 -14.82 17.21 -7.95
CA THR A 173 -14.90 17.26 -6.49
C THR A 173 -13.64 17.97 -6.03
N ARG A 174 -13.74 19.14 -5.37
CA ARG A 174 -12.58 19.77 -4.71
C ARG A 174 -12.04 18.81 -3.65
N ILE A 175 -11.09 17.94 -4.02
CA ILE A 175 -10.41 17.05 -3.06
C ILE A 175 -9.42 17.93 -2.31
N ARG A 176 -9.62 18.07 -1.00
CA ARG A 176 -8.70 18.84 -0.15
C ARG A 176 -7.30 18.20 -0.15
N PRO A 177 -6.21 18.97 -0.07
CA PRO A 177 -4.84 18.43 -0.03
C PRO A 177 -4.63 17.33 1.02
N GLU A 178 -5.29 17.43 2.18
CA GLU A 178 -5.21 16.42 3.24
C GLU A 178 -5.85 15.08 2.83
N ALA A 179 -6.90 15.10 2.01
CA ALA A 179 -7.54 13.90 1.48
C ALA A 179 -6.62 13.17 0.49
N ASN A 180 -5.84 13.90 -0.32
CA ASN A 180 -4.79 13.32 -1.16
C ASN A 180 -3.68 12.68 -0.33
N LEU A 181 -3.23 13.33 0.74
CA LEU A 181 -2.21 12.75 1.63
C LEU A 181 -2.68 11.45 2.29
N ARG A 182 -3.93 11.38 2.77
CA ARG A 182 -4.47 10.14 3.35
C ARG A 182 -4.68 9.06 2.29
N LEU A 183 -5.15 9.42 1.10
CA LEU A 183 -5.25 8.49 -0.02
C LEU A 183 -3.89 7.85 -0.30
N MET A 184 -2.85 8.67 -0.46
CA MET A 184 -1.49 8.21 -0.72
C MET A 184 -0.93 7.35 0.42
N ARG A 185 -1.19 7.71 1.69
CA ARG A 185 -0.80 6.87 2.84
C ARG A 185 -1.46 5.49 2.79
N ARG A 186 -2.75 5.41 2.46
CA ARG A 186 -3.47 4.12 2.35
C ARG A 186 -2.96 3.27 1.19
N ILE A 187 -2.75 3.88 0.01
CA ILE A 187 -2.16 3.20 -1.15
C ILE A 187 -0.79 2.62 -0.77
N ASN A 188 0.10 3.44 -0.20
CA ASN A 188 1.44 2.99 0.19
C ASN A 188 1.38 1.90 1.27
N LYS A 189 0.49 2.01 2.26
CA LYS A 189 0.34 0.99 3.31
C LYS A 189 0.00 -0.38 2.71
N LEU A 190 -0.96 -0.42 1.79
CA LEU A 190 -1.35 -1.67 1.11
C LEU A 190 -0.24 -2.21 0.20
N LEU A 191 0.35 -1.36 -0.63
CA LEU A 191 1.41 -1.79 -1.55
C LEU A 191 2.67 -2.25 -0.82
N ASN A 192 3.01 -1.66 0.32
CA ASN A 192 4.13 -2.12 1.14
C ASN A 192 3.90 -3.53 1.69
N VAL A 193 2.67 -3.84 2.12
CA VAL A 193 2.31 -5.19 2.57
C VAL A 193 2.51 -6.19 1.42
N VAL A 194 2.04 -5.84 0.22
CA VAL A 194 2.20 -6.69 -0.97
C VAL A 194 3.67 -6.91 -1.32
N HIS A 195 4.48 -5.84 -1.42
CA HIS A 195 5.90 -5.97 -1.78
C HIS A 195 6.70 -6.79 -0.75
N LEU A 196 6.41 -6.63 0.54
CA LEU A 196 7.06 -7.42 1.58
C LEU A 196 6.65 -8.89 1.48
N ALA A 197 5.37 -9.18 1.27
CA ALA A 197 4.87 -10.53 1.09
C ALA A 197 5.50 -11.24 -0.11
N ILE A 198 5.69 -10.52 -1.22
CA ILE A 198 6.42 -11.04 -2.39
C ILE A 198 7.86 -11.41 -2.00
N ALA A 199 8.57 -10.52 -1.31
CA ALA A 199 9.94 -10.79 -0.89
C ALA A 199 10.04 -11.97 0.08
N SER A 200 9.10 -12.09 1.02
CA SER A 200 9.06 -13.20 2.00
C SER A 200 8.92 -14.56 1.32
N ALA A 201 8.14 -14.68 0.24
CA ALA A 201 8.01 -15.95 -0.50
C ALA A 201 9.36 -16.43 -1.08
N TYR A 202 10.25 -15.50 -1.45
CA TYR A 202 11.61 -15.84 -1.90
C TYR A 202 12.52 -16.25 -0.74
N GLU A 203 12.32 -15.68 0.45
CA GLU A 203 13.10 -16.04 1.64
C GLU A 203 12.76 -17.46 2.14
N GLU A 204 11.49 -17.87 2.03
CA GLU A 204 11.04 -19.22 2.42
C GLU A 204 11.60 -20.34 1.52
N THR A 205 11.95 -19.99 0.29
CA THR A 205 12.52 -20.93 -0.70
C THR A 205 14.04 -20.93 -0.75
N LEU A 206 14.71 -19.98 -0.08
CA LEU A 206 16.15 -20.03 0.11
C LEU A 206 16.48 -21.15 1.12
N PRO A 207 17.17 -22.24 0.71
CA PRO A 207 17.56 -23.25 1.66
C PRO A 207 18.47 -22.62 2.71
N SER A 208 18.20 -22.88 3.99
CA SER A 208 19.00 -22.44 5.15
C SER A 208 20.49 -22.83 5.07
N CYS A 209 20.88 -23.61 4.05
CA CYS A 209 22.23 -24.10 3.79
C CYS A 209 23.13 -23.12 3.01
N GLU A 210 22.58 -22.22 2.18
CA GLU A 210 23.42 -21.31 1.36
C GLU A 210 23.93 -20.09 2.13
N ILE A 211 23.18 -19.63 3.14
CA ILE A 211 23.61 -18.52 4.01
C ILE A 211 24.87 -18.91 4.79
N ILE A 212 24.96 -20.16 5.25
CA ILE A 212 26.16 -20.66 5.97
C ILE A 212 27.34 -20.77 5.00
N HIS A 213 27.15 -21.33 3.80
CA HIS A 213 28.24 -21.51 2.85
C HIS A 213 28.78 -20.18 2.30
N PHE A 214 27.92 -19.18 2.08
CA PHE A 214 28.32 -17.84 1.64
C PHE A 214 29.10 -17.08 2.75
N LEU A 215 28.67 -17.19 4.00
CA LEU A 215 29.36 -16.56 5.15
C LEU A 215 30.71 -17.24 5.49
N GLU A 216 30.81 -18.56 5.33
CA GLU A 216 32.09 -19.29 5.49
C GLU A 216 33.10 -18.97 4.37
N LYS A 217 32.65 -18.80 3.12
CA LYS A 217 33.52 -18.44 1.99
C LYS A 217 34.14 -17.05 2.16
N LYS A 218 33.42 -16.09 2.78
CA LYS A 218 33.98 -14.78 3.14
C LYS A 218 34.97 -14.86 4.30
N LYS A 219 34.72 -15.67 5.34
CA LYS A 219 35.70 -15.85 6.44
C LYS A 219 37.02 -16.49 5.98
N LYS A 220 36.99 -17.41 5.02
CA LYS A 220 38.21 -18.07 4.49
C LYS A 220 39.07 -17.20 3.56
N LYS A 221 38.53 -16.11 2.99
CA LYS A 221 39.29 -15.19 2.11
C LYS A 221 40.05 -14.09 2.88
N THR A 222 39.70 -13.82 4.13
CA THR A 222 40.32 -12.72 4.91
C THR A 222 41.53 -13.15 5.76
N THR A 223 41.86 -14.45 5.82
CA THR A 223 42.93 -14.98 6.71
C THR A 223 44.22 -15.43 6.01
N ARG A 224 44.43 -15.08 4.73
CA ARG A 224 45.70 -15.36 4.04
C ARG A 224 46.31 -14.11 3.40
N ARG A 225 47.01 -13.32 4.21
CA ARG A 225 48.24 -12.62 3.80
C ARG A 225 49.23 -12.68 4.98
N PRO A 226 50.35 -13.41 4.88
CA PRO A 226 51.45 -13.26 5.80
C PRO A 226 52.24 -11.98 5.45
N CYS A 227 52.70 -11.27 6.48
CA CYS A 227 53.72 -10.24 6.38
C CYS A 227 55.01 -10.81 5.75
N SER A 228 55.57 -10.04 4.83
CA SER A 228 56.99 -10.03 4.48
C SER A 228 57.37 -8.59 4.20
#